data_AF-W9Z2T0-F1
#
_entry.id   AF-W9Z2T0-F1
#
_cell.length_a   1.000
_cell.length_b   1.000
_cell.length_c   1.000
_cell.angle_alpha   90.00
_cell.angle_beta   90.00
_cell.angle_gamma   90.00
#
_symmetry.space_group_name_H-M   'P 1'
#
loop_
_entity.id
_entity.type
_entity.pdbx_description
1 polymer ?
#
loop_
_entity_poly.entity_id
_entity_poly.type
_entity_poly.pdbx_seq_one_letter_code
_entity_poly.pdbx_strand_id
1 'polypeptide(L)'
;MQAFGGIVPRGSSSLKALGYIQPARYISLTGAIEKGHREAQHSASRHEARYRAVRDEDRDRTQAQGLAGPALKVHRGASDRWDQPDGQRWTLTRRTSHRQPDERPAHSEARAPVSLPYTTASSEFIYGTFSVLSALKARRRKLYKLYRLRSPTHTSNRDSDKPARTKANTGTDRFEGSWDHIQAQEDIYNLAKRAGVEVKDVWGPEWNRILSKAATGRPHNGLVLEASPLPKLPVTGLSPLNSSSDAILATVGWASQEDQEVNRAFENRGNVATIPSVRPSHRYPFILLLDCITDTGNFGAIVRSAWFLGVDAILILDHGTAPISSNSLKASAGALEYMPILHVKNERSFVKISRENGWRFFGADAPDSERPLLNHYAKGKNVRTLGFEGALLRHPCVLVLGNEGTGIRDFMKSLVDGVVGIPNARPQIGDIDSLNVSVAAALMTQRFFDSAPAPSGPE
;
A
#
# COMPACT_ATOMS: atom_id res chain seq x y z
N MET A 1 54.63 -31.08 -23.75
CA MET A 1 53.67 -31.92 -24.49
C MET A 1 52.38 -32.00 -23.69
N GLN A 2 51.24 -31.75 -24.35
CA GLN A 2 49.90 -32.40 -24.24
C GLN A 2 49.34 -32.74 -22.82
N ALA A 3 48.16 -32.27 -22.37
CA ALA A 3 46.78 -32.34 -22.91
C ALA A 3 46.24 -33.79 -23.02
N PHE A 4 45.00 -34.19 -22.68
CA PHE A 4 43.79 -33.56 -22.10
C PHE A 4 43.45 -34.27 -20.75
N GLY A 5 42.35 -34.09 -19.98
CA GLY A 5 41.07 -33.34 -20.03
C GLY A 5 40.37 -33.47 -18.65
N GLY A 6 39.07 -33.21 -18.39
CA GLY A 6 37.96 -32.69 -19.20
C GLY A 6 36.59 -33.33 -18.85
N ILE A 7 35.88 -32.86 -17.80
CA ILE A 7 34.41 -33.00 -17.59
C ILE A 7 33.94 -31.80 -16.75
N VAL A 8 32.94 -31.05 -17.25
CA VAL A 8 32.22 -30.00 -16.51
C VAL A 8 30.72 -30.29 -16.61
N PRO A 9 29.99 -30.48 -15.49
CA PRO A 9 28.55 -30.67 -15.56
C PRO A 9 27.86 -29.34 -15.92
N ARG A 10 27.30 -29.28 -17.13
CA ARG A 10 26.38 -28.20 -17.54
C ARG A 10 25.09 -28.31 -16.73
N GLY A 11 24.77 -27.25 -15.97
CA GLY A 11 23.58 -27.23 -15.10
C GLY A 11 23.15 -25.83 -14.64
N SER A 12 23.59 -24.76 -15.32
CA SER A 12 23.09 -23.42 -15.04
C SER A 12 21.72 -23.22 -15.68
N SER A 13 20.67 -23.44 -14.89
CA SER A 13 19.33 -22.94 -15.19
C SER A 13 19.37 -21.41 -15.21
N SER A 14 19.55 -20.86 -16.41
CA SER A 14 19.53 -19.42 -16.67
C SER A 14 18.21 -18.83 -16.18
N LEU A 15 18.27 -18.14 -15.03
CA LEU A 15 17.25 -17.18 -14.66
C LEU A 15 17.18 -16.16 -15.80
N LYS A 16 16.05 -16.14 -16.50
CA LYS A 16 15.72 -15.04 -17.40
C LYS A 16 15.69 -13.77 -16.56
N ALA A 17 16.75 -12.98 -16.64
CA ALA A 17 16.72 -11.60 -16.21
C ALA A 17 15.55 -10.94 -16.93
N LEU A 18 14.46 -10.68 -16.22
CA LEU A 18 13.37 -9.84 -16.70
C LEU A 18 13.96 -8.44 -16.83
N GLY A 19 14.41 -8.14 -18.05
CA GLY A 19 15.08 -6.89 -18.42
C GLY A 19 14.14 -5.69 -18.29
N TYR A 20 13.89 -5.27 -17.05
CA TYR A 20 13.23 -4.01 -16.73
C TYR A 20 14.22 -2.85 -16.87
N ILE A 21 14.76 -2.66 -18.08
CA ILE A 21 15.17 -1.33 -18.53
C ILE A 21 13.86 -0.59 -18.83
N GLN A 22 13.18 -0.15 -17.76
CA GLN A 22 12.09 0.81 -17.91
C GLN A 22 12.73 2.17 -18.20
N PRO A 23 12.35 2.86 -19.30
CA PRO A 23 12.75 4.24 -19.48
C PRO A 23 12.24 5.08 -18.31
N ALA A 24 13.00 6.10 -17.92
CA ALA A 24 12.63 7.00 -16.82
C ALA A 24 11.23 7.56 -17.04
N ARG A 25 10.29 7.18 -16.17
CA ARG A 25 8.88 7.60 -16.29
C ARG A 25 8.70 8.95 -15.59
N TYR A 26 8.90 10.03 -16.34
CA TYR A 26 8.58 11.37 -15.86
C TYR A 26 7.12 11.45 -15.37
N ILE A 27 6.91 12.01 -14.17
CA ILE A 27 5.57 12.29 -13.67
C ILE A 27 5.00 13.49 -14.42
N SER A 28 3.82 13.31 -15.04
CA SER A 28 2.97 14.44 -15.39
C SER A 28 2.43 15.05 -14.10
N LEU A 29 2.81 16.30 -13.80
CA LEU A 29 2.26 17.07 -12.67
C LEU A 29 0.73 17.14 -12.75
N THR A 30 0.17 17.32 -13.95
CA THR A 30 -1.27 17.30 -14.21
C THR A 30 -1.89 15.97 -13.78
N GLY A 31 -1.31 14.84 -14.19
CA GLY A 31 -1.79 13.50 -13.83
C GLY A 31 -1.64 13.13 -12.36
N ALA A 32 -0.74 13.78 -11.61
CA ALA A 32 -0.63 13.64 -10.16
C ALA A 32 -1.67 14.49 -9.42
N ILE A 33 -1.86 15.74 -9.86
CA ILE A 33 -2.79 16.70 -9.24
C ILE A 33 -4.24 16.32 -9.52
N GLU A 34 -4.63 16.03 -10.76
CA GLU A 34 -6.00 15.62 -11.10
C GLU A 34 -6.42 14.36 -10.34
N LYS A 35 -5.51 13.39 -10.23
CA LYS A 35 -5.77 12.12 -9.54
C LYS A 35 -5.88 12.31 -8.03
N GLY A 36 -5.06 13.17 -7.44
CA GLY A 36 -5.15 13.54 -6.02
C GLY A 36 -6.43 14.32 -5.68
N HIS A 37 -6.75 15.36 -6.45
CA HIS A 37 -7.91 16.22 -6.19
C HIS A 37 -9.24 15.52 -6.46
N ARG A 38 -9.38 14.81 -7.59
CA ARG A 38 -10.61 14.06 -7.90
C ARG A 38 -10.87 12.96 -6.88
N GLU A 39 -9.88 12.19 -6.48
CA GLU A 39 -10.07 11.11 -5.49
C GLU A 39 -10.41 11.65 -4.09
N ALA A 40 -9.79 12.75 -3.65
CA ALA A 40 -10.12 13.38 -2.36
C ALA A 40 -11.54 13.97 -2.36
N GLN A 41 -11.85 14.89 -3.29
CA GLN A 41 -13.14 15.60 -3.29
C GLN A 41 -14.32 14.70 -3.63
N HIS A 42 -14.20 13.79 -4.62
CA HIS A 42 -15.29 12.84 -4.92
C HIS A 42 -15.48 11.79 -3.82
N SER A 43 -14.57 11.60 -2.87
CA SER A 43 -14.80 10.70 -1.72
C SER A 43 -15.62 11.39 -0.62
N ALA A 44 -15.32 12.66 -0.32
CA ALA A 44 -16.07 13.46 0.65
C ALA A 44 -17.49 13.78 0.17
N SER A 45 -17.62 14.41 -1.01
CA SER A 45 -18.93 14.87 -1.51
C SER A 45 -19.90 13.73 -1.82
N ARG A 46 -19.44 12.55 -2.24
CA ARG A 46 -20.32 11.38 -2.44
C ARG A 46 -20.80 10.76 -1.13
N HIS A 47 -20.02 10.86 -0.04
CA HIS A 47 -20.51 10.45 1.27
C HIS A 47 -21.59 11.44 1.74
N GLU A 48 -21.31 12.74 1.71
CA GLU A 48 -22.22 13.75 2.23
C GLU A 48 -23.56 13.82 1.45
N ALA A 49 -23.52 13.78 0.11
CA ALA A 49 -24.73 13.75 -0.71
C ALA A 49 -25.59 12.50 -0.45
N ARG A 50 -24.95 11.33 -0.24
CA ARG A 50 -25.64 10.07 0.03
C ARG A 50 -26.24 10.02 1.45
N TYR A 51 -25.68 10.74 2.41
CA TYR A 51 -26.26 10.92 3.75
C TYR A 51 -27.43 11.92 3.77
N ARG A 52 -27.44 12.94 2.91
CA ARG A 52 -28.60 13.84 2.76
C ARG A 52 -29.79 13.11 2.14
N ALA A 53 -29.59 12.43 1.00
CA ALA A 53 -30.66 11.69 0.31
C ALA A 53 -31.41 10.68 1.22
N VAL A 54 -30.69 9.88 2.00
CA VAL A 54 -31.31 8.91 2.94
C VAL A 54 -32.09 9.62 4.07
N ARG A 55 -31.64 10.79 4.50
CA ARG A 55 -32.28 11.56 5.58
C ARG A 55 -33.57 12.25 5.12
N ASP A 56 -33.63 12.62 3.85
CA ASP A 56 -34.81 13.23 3.24
C ASP A 56 -35.86 12.15 2.86
N GLU A 57 -35.43 10.97 2.38
CA GLU A 57 -36.33 9.81 2.16
C GLU A 57 -37.02 9.33 3.46
N ASP A 58 -36.32 9.31 4.60
CA ASP A 58 -36.93 8.95 5.91
C ASP A 58 -37.87 10.06 6.43
N ARG A 59 -37.61 11.34 6.11
CA ARG A 59 -38.50 12.46 6.45
C ARG A 59 -39.82 12.41 5.70
N ASP A 60 -39.79 12.22 4.38
CA ASP A 60 -41.00 12.13 3.56
C ASP A 60 -41.85 10.91 3.94
N ARG A 61 -41.23 9.79 4.31
CA ARG A 61 -41.94 8.62 4.85
C ARG A 61 -42.63 8.86 6.19
N THR A 62 -42.04 9.71 7.04
CA THR A 62 -42.61 10.02 8.37
C THR A 62 -43.70 11.10 8.28
N GLN A 63 -43.68 11.98 7.27
CA GLN A 63 -44.77 12.95 7.03
C GLN A 63 -45.98 12.35 6.28
N ALA A 64 -45.80 11.27 5.50
CA ALA A 64 -46.89 10.63 4.76
C ALA A 64 -47.82 9.72 5.60
N GLN A 65 -47.51 9.47 6.89
CA GLN A 65 -48.34 8.66 7.80
C GLN A 65 -48.74 9.44 9.05
N GLY A 66 -49.67 10.40 8.88
CA GLY A 66 -50.00 11.36 9.94
C GLY A 66 -51.42 11.90 9.92
N LEU A 67 -52.45 11.06 9.74
CA LEU A 67 -53.85 11.47 9.96
C LEU A 67 -54.68 10.38 10.67
N ALA A 68 -55.52 10.85 11.61
CA ALA A 68 -56.58 10.14 12.33
C ALA A 68 -56.19 8.98 13.27
N GLY A 69 -56.13 9.30 14.57
CA GLY A 69 -56.37 8.35 15.65
C GLY A 69 -57.38 8.94 16.66
N PRO A 70 -58.46 8.22 17.04
CA PRO A 70 -59.31 8.59 18.17
C PRO A 70 -58.82 7.98 19.48
N ALA A 71 -59.23 8.57 20.61
CA ALA A 71 -58.63 8.37 21.92
C ALA A 71 -59.31 7.29 22.81
N LEU A 72 -58.50 6.72 23.72
CA LEU A 72 -58.82 6.09 25.01
C LEU A 72 -60.11 5.23 25.16
N LYS A 73 -59.91 3.98 25.64
CA LYS A 73 -60.15 3.67 27.08
C LYS A 73 -59.59 2.30 27.50
N VAL A 74 -59.29 2.19 28.80
CA VAL A 74 -58.80 0.99 29.49
C VAL A 74 -59.99 0.23 30.08
N HIS A 75 -60.02 -1.10 29.99
CA HIS A 75 -60.77 -1.97 30.92
C HIS A 75 -60.07 -3.33 31.13
N ARG A 76 -60.37 -3.96 32.28
CA ARG A 76 -59.82 -5.24 32.77
C ARG A 76 -60.81 -6.39 32.59
N GLY A 77 -60.29 -7.61 32.62
CA GLY A 77 -61.01 -8.89 32.79
C GLY A 77 -61.33 -9.58 31.46
N ALA A 78 -61.64 -10.88 31.40
CA ALA A 78 -61.49 -12.02 32.30
C ALA A 78 -62.12 -13.22 31.54
N SER A 79 -61.46 -14.39 31.61
CA SER A 79 -61.98 -15.76 31.38
C SER A 79 -62.71 -16.19 30.08
N ASP A 80 -62.74 -17.52 29.91
CA ASP A 80 -63.70 -18.38 29.18
C ASP A 80 -63.62 -18.56 27.64
N ARG A 81 -62.75 -19.50 27.25
CA ARG A 81 -63.08 -20.83 26.64
C ARG A 81 -64.45 -20.98 25.93
N TRP A 82 -64.47 -21.49 24.69
CA TRP A 82 -65.23 -22.67 24.20
C TRP A 82 -65.05 -22.88 22.66
N ASP A 83 -65.38 -24.10 22.21
CA ASP A 83 -64.96 -24.84 21.00
C ASP A 83 -65.44 -24.39 19.59
N GLN A 84 -64.62 -24.75 18.58
CA GLN A 84 -64.86 -25.46 17.27
C GLN A 84 -66.29 -25.72 16.73
N PRO A 85 -66.48 -26.16 15.44
CA PRO A 85 -65.70 -25.98 14.20
C PRO A 85 -66.57 -25.76 12.91
N ASP A 86 -65.92 -25.90 11.73
CA ASP A 86 -66.45 -26.29 10.40
C ASP A 86 -67.25 -25.32 9.52
N GLY A 87 -66.99 -25.42 8.20
CA GLY A 87 -67.62 -24.59 7.16
C GLY A 87 -67.00 -24.70 5.76
N GLN A 88 -66.93 -25.89 5.15
CA GLN A 88 -66.53 -26.03 3.75
C GLN A 88 -67.61 -25.50 2.78
N ARG A 89 -67.24 -24.72 1.75
CA ARG A 89 -67.96 -24.75 0.46
C ARG A 89 -67.06 -24.37 -0.73
N TRP A 90 -67.46 -24.86 -1.91
CA TRP A 90 -66.57 -25.17 -3.04
C TRP A 90 -66.58 -24.15 -4.19
N THR A 91 -65.44 -24.11 -4.89
CA THR A 91 -65.24 -23.86 -6.35
C THR A 91 -65.68 -22.55 -7.00
N LEU A 92 -64.71 -21.90 -7.65
CA LEU A 92 -64.85 -21.61 -9.08
C LEU A 92 -63.53 -21.86 -9.84
N THR A 93 -63.55 -22.81 -10.76
CA THR A 93 -62.39 -23.20 -11.57
C THR A 93 -62.20 -22.23 -12.72
N ARG A 94 -61.05 -21.55 -12.82
CA ARG A 94 -60.64 -20.87 -14.06
C ARG A 94 -59.24 -21.30 -14.47
N ARG A 95 -59.17 -22.06 -15.57
CA ARG A 95 -57.93 -22.54 -16.18
C ARG A 95 -57.02 -21.37 -16.54
N THR A 96 -55.82 -21.32 -15.95
CA THR A 96 -54.66 -20.64 -16.52
C THR A 96 -53.59 -21.69 -16.82
N SER A 97 -53.06 -21.65 -18.04
CA SER A 97 -52.08 -22.61 -18.55
C SER A 97 -50.82 -22.65 -17.70
N HIS A 98 -50.26 -23.85 -17.49
CA HIS A 98 -48.91 -24.00 -16.96
C HIS A 98 -47.90 -23.23 -17.83
N ARG A 99 -47.31 -22.18 -17.25
CA ARG A 99 -45.88 -21.93 -17.43
C ARG A 99 -45.20 -22.52 -16.20
N GLN A 100 -44.22 -23.40 -16.42
CA GLN A 100 -43.26 -23.72 -15.38
C GLN A 100 -42.62 -22.40 -14.92
N PRO A 101 -42.47 -22.15 -13.61
CA PRO A 101 -41.59 -21.09 -13.15
C PRO A 101 -40.18 -21.48 -13.57
N ASP A 102 -39.49 -20.60 -14.31
CA ASP A 102 -38.05 -20.77 -14.51
C ASP A 102 -37.38 -20.93 -13.15
N GLU A 103 -36.57 -21.98 -12.99
CA GLU A 103 -35.76 -22.21 -11.81
C GLU A 103 -34.71 -21.10 -11.71
N ARG A 104 -35.08 -19.98 -11.10
CA ARG A 104 -34.12 -18.98 -10.64
C ARG A 104 -33.19 -19.69 -9.67
N PRO A 105 -31.86 -19.73 -9.93
CA PRO A 105 -30.94 -20.38 -9.01
C PRO A 105 -31.05 -19.71 -7.65
N ALA A 106 -31.41 -20.49 -6.63
CA ALA A 106 -31.52 -20.06 -5.25
C ALA A 106 -30.12 -19.77 -4.68
N HIS A 107 -29.53 -18.66 -5.10
CA HIS A 107 -28.35 -18.10 -4.45
C HIS A 107 -28.75 -17.71 -3.04
N SER A 108 -28.33 -18.53 -2.07
CA SER A 108 -28.59 -18.27 -0.67
C SER A 108 -28.04 -16.90 -0.27
N GLU A 109 -28.93 -16.03 0.20
CA GLU A 109 -28.56 -14.76 0.83
C GLU A 109 -27.88 -15.07 2.16
N ALA A 110 -26.61 -15.47 2.09
CA ALA A 110 -25.76 -15.71 3.24
C ALA A 110 -25.61 -14.39 4.00
N ARG A 111 -26.43 -14.25 5.06
CA ARG A 111 -26.53 -13.09 5.93
C ARG A 111 -25.14 -12.55 6.27
N ALA A 112 -24.95 -11.24 6.12
CA ALA A 112 -23.63 -10.65 6.20
C ALA A 112 -23.03 -10.85 7.62
N PRO A 113 -21.74 -11.24 7.73
CA PRO A 113 -21.13 -11.53 9.02
C PRO A 113 -20.85 -10.24 9.82
N VAL A 114 -20.74 -10.32 11.14
CA VAL A 114 -20.51 -9.15 12.03
C VAL A 114 -19.19 -8.42 11.73
N SER A 115 -18.22 -9.14 11.17
CA SER A 115 -16.96 -8.62 10.62
C SER A 115 -16.47 -9.54 9.50
N LEU A 116 -15.46 -9.11 8.74
CA LEU A 116 -14.74 -10.04 7.87
C LEU A 116 -14.06 -11.11 8.73
N PRO A 117 -14.14 -12.41 8.36
CA PRO A 117 -13.37 -13.46 9.01
C PRO A 117 -11.89 -13.36 8.63
N TYR A 118 -11.02 -13.79 9.54
CA TYR A 118 -9.59 -13.95 9.30
C TYR A 118 -9.27 -15.44 9.04
N THR A 119 -8.43 -15.70 8.05
CA THR A 119 -7.92 -17.03 7.66
C THR A 119 -6.78 -17.48 8.58
N THR A 120 -5.95 -16.55 9.07
CA THR A 120 -4.96 -16.77 10.13
C THR A 120 -5.02 -15.66 11.17
N ALA A 121 -4.49 -15.90 12.38
CA ALA A 121 -4.40 -14.88 13.43
C ALA A 121 -3.54 -13.66 13.03
N SER A 122 -2.67 -13.83 12.04
CA SER A 122 -1.77 -12.80 11.49
C SER A 122 -2.26 -12.18 10.17
N SER A 123 -3.44 -12.56 9.64
CA SER A 123 -3.97 -11.99 8.39
C SER A 123 -4.25 -10.48 8.50
N GLU A 124 -3.87 -9.73 7.46
CA GLU A 124 -4.11 -8.30 7.29
C GLU A 124 -5.17 -8.03 6.20
N PHE A 125 -5.90 -6.91 6.33
CA PHE A 125 -6.81 -6.41 5.29
C PHE A 125 -6.21 -5.23 4.52
N ILE A 126 -5.97 -5.45 3.24
CA ILE A 126 -5.52 -4.46 2.25
C ILE A 126 -6.74 -3.92 1.53
N TYR A 127 -6.90 -2.61 1.41
CA TYR A 127 -8.08 -2.00 0.78
C TYR A 127 -7.72 -0.87 -0.18
N GLY A 128 -8.67 -0.58 -1.09
CA GLY A 128 -8.52 0.43 -2.13
C GLY A 128 -7.79 -0.11 -3.37
N THR A 129 -8.13 0.48 -4.52
CA THR A 129 -7.78 -0.03 -5.85
C THR A 129 -6.28 -0.23 -6.05
N PHE A 130 -5.45 0.78 -5.73
CA PHE A 130 -4.00 0.70 -5.96
C PHE A 130 -3.29 -0.27 -5.02
N SER A 131 -3.67 -0.32 -3.74
CA SER A 131 -3.07 -1.25 -2.76
C SER A 131 -3.36 -2.70 -3.14
N VAL A 132 -4.63 -3.01 -3.44
CA VAL A 132 -5.08 -4.36 -3.84
C VAL A 132 -4.45 -4.79 -5.17
N LEU A 133 -4.42 -3.89 -6.17
CA LEU A 133 -3.77 -4.17 -7.46
C LEU A 133 -2.27 -4.42 -7.31
N SER A 134 -1.58 -3.64 -6.47
CA SER A 134 -0.15 -3.78 -6.25
C SER A 134 0.20 -5.05 -5.49
N ALA A 135 -0.57 -5.45 -4.47
CA ALA A 135 -0.38 -6.71 -3.76
C ALA A 135 -0.53 -7.93 -4.71
N LEU A 136 -1.57 -7.91 -5.56
CA LEU A 136 -1.84 -8.93 -6.57
C LEU A 136 -0.77 -9.02 -7.68
N LYS A 137 -0.10 -7.90 -8.00
CA LYS A 137 0.99 -7.82 -8.98
C LYS A 137 2.33 -8.22 -8.38
N ALA A 138 2.68 -7.70 -7.20
CA ALA A 138 3.96 -7.93 -6.54
C ALA A 138 4.09 -9.37 -6.02
N ARG A 139 2.99 -9.98 -5.54
CA ARG A 139 2.92 -11.36 -5.04
C ARG A 139 3.96 -11.69 -3.93
N ARG A 140 4.42 -10.68 -3.19
CA ARG A 140 5.40 -10.83 -2.10
C ARG A 140 4.80 -11.34 -0.79
N ARG A 141 3.47 -11.36 -0.66
CA ARG A 141 2.73 -11.87 0.51
C ARG A 141 1.73 -12.94 0.08
N LYS A 142 1.37 -13.86 0.97
CA LYS A 142 0.33 -14.88 0.70
C LYS A 142 -1.03 -14.18 0.60
N LEU A 143 -1.80 -14.48 -0.43
CA LEU A 143 -3.10 -13.87 -0.67
C LEU A 143 -4.20 -14.90 -0.38
N TYR A 144 -5.17 -14.55 0.47
CA TYR A 144 -6.20 -15.48 0.92
C TYR A 144 -7.52 -15.26 0.18
N LYS A 145 -8.11 -14.06 0.30
CA LYS A 145 -9.48 -13.80 -0.15
C LYS A 145 -9.70 -12.36 -0.58
N LEU A 146 -10.27 -12.16 -1.77
CA LEU A 146 -10.69 -10.85 -2.26
C LEU A 146 -12.21 -10.69 -2.11
N TYR A 147 -12.63 -9.72 -1.32
CA TYR A 147 -14.02 -9.27 -1.25
C TYR A 147 -14.23 -8.13 -2.26
N ARG A 148 -15.15 -8.32 -3.20
CA ARG A 148 -15.53 -7.31 -4.20
C ARG A 148 -16.97 -6.89 -3.98
N LEU A 149 -17.18 -5.67 -3.48
CA LEU A 149 -18.50 -5.06 -3.38
C LEU A 149 -18.97 -4.66 -4.78
N ARG A 150 -20.07 -5.25 -5.20
CA ARG A 150 -20.74 -4.96 -6.46
C ARG A 150 -21.95 -4.08 -6.18
N SER A 151 -22.15 -3.05 -6.99
CA SER A 151 -23.37 -2.23 -6.92
C SER A 151 -24.55 -3.01 -7.49
N PRO A 152 -25.72 -3.00 -6.82
CA PRO A 152 -26.96 -3.53 -7.40
C PRO A 152 -27.45 -2.56 -8.50
N THR A 153 -26.87 -2.68 -9.68
CA THR A 153 -27.30 -1.98 -10.90
C THR A 153 -27.48 -3.02 -11.99
N HIS A 154 -28.68 -3.04 -12.57
CA HIS A 154 -29.18 -3.92 -13.64
C HIS A 154 -28.24 -5.00 -14.14
N THR A 155 -28.71 -6.25 -14.01
CA THR A 155 -28.25 -7.39 -14.80
C THR A 155 -28.03 -6.95 -16.24
N SER A 156 -26.77 -6.83 -16.65
CA SER A 156 -26.43 -6.64 -18.05
C SER A 156 -26.76 -7.95 -18.75
N ASN A 157 -27.96 -8.01 -19.31
CA ASN A 157 -28.34 -9.07 -20.22
C ASN A 157 -27.34 -8.99 -21.38
N ARG A 158 -26.41 -9.96 -21.44
CA ARG A 158 -25.38 -10.02 -22.48
C ARG A 158 -25.98 -10.64 -23.73
N ASP A 159 -26.95 -9.94 -24.31
CA ASP A 159 -27.39 -10.07 -25.71
C ASP A 159 -28.27 -8.86 -26.04
N SER A 160 -28.17 -8.37 -27.28
CA SER A 160 -28.73 -7.11 -27.79
C SER A 160 -28.34 -5.83 -27.02
N ASP A 161 -27.26 -5.16 -27.45
CA ASP A 161 -27.43 -3.94 -28.27
C ASP A 161 -26.09 -3.32 -28.72
N LYS A 162 -26.02 -2.96 -30.01
CA LYS A 162 -25.00 -2.02 -30.50
C LYS A 162 -25.46 -0.60 -30.14
N PRO A 163 -24.60 0.29 -29.62
CA PRO A 163 -25.04 1.63 -29.25
C PRO A 163 -25.46 2.44 -30.48
N ALA A 164 -26.74 2.79 -30.54
CA ALA A 164 -27.26 3.70 -31.56
C ALA A 164 -26.64 5.10 -31.38
N ARG A 165 -26.21 5.71 -32.49
CA ARG A 165 -25.77 7.11 -32.51
C ARG A 165 -26.99 8.04 -32.44
N THR A 166 -27.29 8.58 -31.27
CA THR A 166 -28.20 9.73 -31.11
C THR A 166 -27.43 10.94 -30.57
N LYS A 167 -27.42 12.03 -31.34
CA LYS A 167 -26.76 13.29 -31.01
C LYS A 167 -27.70 14.22 -30.22
N ALA A 168 -27.19 14.82 -29.15
CA ALA A 168 -27.70 16.02 -28.45
C ALA A 168 -29.14 15.92 -27.89
N ASN A 169 -29.53 16.67 -26.84
CA ASN A 169 -28.95 17.91 -26.33
C ASN A 169 -29.21 18.10 -24.80
N THR A 170 -28.58 19.12 -24.22
CA THR A 170 -28.81 19.71 -22.87
C THR A 170 -28.42 18.89 -21.63
N GLY A 171 -27.84 19.60 -20.64
CA GLY A 171 -27.56 19.10 -19.29
C GLY A 171 -26.09 18.74 -19.05
N THR A 172 -25.38 19.61 -18.35
CA THR A 172 -24.02 19.44 -17.81
C THR A 172 -23.87 18.21 -16.91
N ASP A 173 -22.62 17.80 -16.69
CA ASP A 173 -22.16 16.76 -15.75
C ASP A 173 -22.67 15.31 -16.00
N ARG A 174 -21.98 14.60 -16.91
CA ARG A 174 -22.08 13.13 -17.01
C ARG A 174 -20.73 12.40 -17.15
N PHE A 175 -20.31 11.80 -16.03
CA PHE A 175 -19.79 10.43 -15.96
C PHE A 175 -18.51 10.03 -16.73
N GLU A 176 -17.53 10.93 -16.85
CA GLU A 176 -16.21 10.56 -17.42
C GLU A 176 -15.38 9.65 -16.47
N GLY A 177 -15.48 9.85 -15.15
CA GLY A 177 -14.71 9.09 -14.14
C GLY A 177 -15.25 7.71 -13.72
N SER A 178 -16.26 7.16 -14.41
CA SER A 178 -16.88 5.88 -14.03
C SER A 178 -16.23 4.66 -14.67
N TRP A 179 -15.67 4.81 -15.88
CA TRP A 179 -15.17 3.69 -16.67
C TRP A 179 -13.83 3.16 -16.16
N ASP A 180 -12.91 4.04 -15.79
CA ASP A 180 -11.59 3.67 -15.21
C ASP A 180 -11.72 2.83 -13.95
N HIS A 181 -12.68 3.15 -13.07
CA HIS A 181 -12.93 2.39 -11.85
C HIS A 181 -13.52 1.00 -12.14
N ILE A 182 -14.42 0.89 -13.14
CA ILE A 182 -15.00 -0.39 -13.56
C ILE A 182 -13.91 -1.28 -14.19
N GLN A 183 -13.10 -0.73 -15.10
CA GLN A 183 -12.00 -1.48 -15.72
C GLN A 183 -10.98 -1.93 -14.67
N ALA A 184 -10.59 -1.05 -13.73
CA ALA A 184 -9.66 -1.41 -12.68
C ALA A 184 -10.21 -2.50 -11.73
N GLN A 185 -11.50 -2.51 -11.41
CA GLN A 185 -12.12 -3.60 -10.63
C GLN A 185 -12.14 -4.93 -11.39
N GLU A 186 -12.31 -4.91 -12.71
CA GLU A 186 -12.32 -6.10 -13.55
C GLU A 186 -10.89 -6.64 -13.81
N ASP A 187 -9.91 -5.76 -14.00
CA ASP A 187 -8.49 -6.12 -14.05
C ASP A 187 -8.04 -6.80 -12.74
N ILE A 188 -8.48 -6.26 -11.59
CA ILE A 188 -8.22 -6.81 -10.26
C ILE A 188 -8.89 -8.18 -10.09
N TYR A 189 -10.14 -8.35 -10.52
CA TYR A 189 -10.83 -9.65 -10.53
C TYR A 189 -10.06 -10.69 -11.35
N ASN A 190 -9.69 -10.35 -12.58
CA ASN A 190 -8.96 -11.25 -13.48
C ASN A 190 -7.53 -11.54 -13.01
N LEU A 191 -6.89 -10.60 -12.29
CA LEU A 191 -5.59 -10.84 -11.67
C LEU A 191 -5.69 -11.72 -10.42
N ALA A 192 -6.73 -11.56 -9.60
CA ALA A 192 -7.01 -12.41 -8.44
C ALA A 192 -7.31 -13.86 -8.85
N LYS A 193 -8.17 -14.06 -9.87
CA LYS A 193 -8.42 -15.40 -10.44
C LYS A 193 -7.14 -16.05 -10.99
N ARG A 194 -6.29 -15.31 -11.72
CA ARG A 194 -4.96 -15.78 -12.19
C ARG A 194 -3.91 -15.94 -11.07
N ALA A 195 -4.20 -15.47 -9.85
CA ALA A 195 -3.38 -15.70 -8.67
C ALA A 195 -3.90 -16.86 -7.80
N GLY A 196 -5.01 -17.51 -8.18
CA GLY A 196 -5.64 -18.57 -7.39
C GLY A 196 -6.38 -18.05 -6.14
N VAL A 197 -6.61 -16.73 -6.03
CA VAL A 197 -7.26 -16.11 -4.88
C VAL A 197 -8.77 -16.31 -4.96
N GLU A 198 -9.39 -16.73 -3.85
CA GLU A 198 -10.84 -16.80 -3.76
C GLU A 198 -11.43 -15.39 -3.89
N VAL A 199 -12.34 -15.18 -4.84
CA VAL A 199 -13.04 -13.90 -4.99
C VAL A 199 -14.49 -14.07 -4.56
N LYS A 200 -14.88 -13.36 -3.50
CA LYS A 200 -16.24 -13.31 -2.98
C LYS A 200 -16.89 -11.99 -3.41
N ASP A 201 -17.79 -12.08 -4.39
CA ASP A 201 -18.67 -10.96 -4.75
C ASP A 201 -19.72 -10.76 -3.65
N VAL A 202 -19.85 -9.52 -3.17
CA VAL A 202 -20.73 -9.14 -2.07
C VAL A 202 -21.55 -7.90 -2.43
N TRP A 203 -22.72 -7.74 -1.82
CA TRP A 203 -23.74 -6.78 -2.27
C TRP A 203 -24.48 -6.15 -1.08
N GLY A 204 -25.08 -4.98 -1.30
CA GLY A 204 -25.96 -4.34 -0.32
C GLY A 204 -25.27 -3.52 0.78
N PRO A 205 -26.06 -2.81 1.61
CA PRO A 205 -25.54 -1.84 2.57
C PRO A 205 -24.82 -2.47 3.77
N GLU A 206 -25.22 -3.67 4.21
CA GLU A 206 -24.56 -4.38 5.31
C GLU A 206 -23.10 -4.73 4.97
N TRP A 207 -22.88 -5.35 3.80
CA TRP A 207 -21.54 -5.63 3.31
C TRP A 207 -20.71 -4.36 3.12
N ASN A 208 -21.30 -3.27 2.61
CA ASN A 208 -20.59 -1.99 2.53
C ASN A 208 -20.15 -1.48 3.92
N ARG A 209 -20.98 -1.60 4.96
CA ARG A 209 -20.61 -1.26 6.35
C ARG A 209 -19.48 -2.15 6.87
N ILE A 210 -19.51 -3.45 6.61
CA ILE A 210 -18.47 -4.41 7.01
C ILE A 210 -17.13 -4.09 6.35
N LEU A 211 -17.11 -3.83 5.04
CA LEU A 211 -15.89 -3.43 4.33
C LEU A 211 -15.37 -2.06 4.80
N SER A 212 -16.25 -1.10 5.06
CA SER A 212 -15.86 0.19 5.65
C SER A 212 -15.28 0.04 7.06
N LYS A 213 -15.79 -0.88 7.89
CA LYS A 213 -15.24 -1.20 9.21
C LYS A 213 -13.86 -1.85 9.10
N ALA A 214 -13.68 -2.82 8.22
CA ALA A 214 -12.38 -3.43 7.93
C ALA A 214 -11.37 -2.40 7.39
N ALA A 215 -11.85 -1.41 6.65
CA ALA A 215 -11.04 -0.30 6.14
C ALA A 215 -10.88 0.89 7.11
N THR A 216 -11.24 0.74 8.40
CA THR A 216 -11.19 1.80 9.43
C THR A 216 -11.84 3.13 9.00
N GLY A 217 -12.92 3.05 8.23
CA GLY A 217 -13.63 4.21 7.67
C GLY A 217 -12.95 4.87 6.45
N ARG A 218 -11.76 4.40 6.04
CA ARG A 218 -11.07 4.90 4.84
C ARG A 218 -11.76 4.38 3.55
N PRO A 219 -11.72 5.12 2.44
CA PRO A 219 -12.27 4.63 1.17
C PRO A 219 -11.61 3.33 0.69
N HIS A 220 -12.42 2.26 0.58
CA HIS A 220 -12.04 0.93 0.12
C HIS A 220 -12.30 0.68 -1.37
N ASN A 221 -13.05 1.57 -2.04
CA ASN A 221 -13.41 1.48 -3.46
C ASN A 221 -14.08 0.15 -3.86
N GLY A 222 -14.81 -0.46 -2.93
CA GLY A 222 -15.47 -1.76 -3.10
C GLY A 222 -14.51 -2.96 -3.12
N LEU A 223 -13.25 -2.80 -2.71
CA LEU A 223 -12.26 -3.86 -2.74
C LEU A 223 -11.54 -3.98 -1.39
N VAL A 224 -11.61 -5.17 -0.79
CA VAL A 224 -10.81 -5.55 0.38
C VAL A 224 -10.19 -6.92 0.13
N LEU A 225 -8.87 -7.00 0.21
CA LEU A 225 -8.07 -8.21 0.02
C LEU A 225 -7.50 -8.62 1.38
N GLU A 226 -7.79 -9.84 1.80
CA GLU A 226 -7.14 -10.50 2.92
C GLU A 226 -5.82 -11.13 2.45
N ALA A 227 -4.73 -10.84 3.17
CA ALA A 227 -3.39 -11.34 2.86
C ALA A 227 -2.56 -11.56 4.14
N SER A 228 -1.43 -12.25 4.03
CA SER A 228 -0.45 -12.32 5.13
C SER A 228 0.20 -10.94 5.36
N PRO A 229 0.91 -10.74 6.48
CA PRO A 229 1.74 -9.56 6.69
C PRO A 229 2.74 -9.36 5.56
N LEU A 230 3.20 -8.12 5.38
CA LEU A 230 4.25 -7.80 4.43
C LEU A 230 5.60 -8.40 4.90
N PRO A 231 6.41 -8.99 4.01
CA PRO A 231 7.79 -9.38 4.33
C PRO A 231 8.63 -8.22 4.85
N LYS A 232 9.21 -8.44 6.03
CA LYS A 232 10.18 -7.59 6.72
C LYS A 232 11.36 -8.46 7.08
N LEU A 233 12.42 -8.45 6.28
CA LEU A 233 13.55 -9.37 6.46
C LEU A 233 14.41 -8.91 7.65
N PRO A 234 14.55 -9.69 8.74
CA PRO A 234 15.44 -9.31 9.83
C PRO A 234 16.89 -9.41 9.38
N VAL A 235 17.65 -8.32 9.51
CA VAL A 235 19.05 -8.23 9.08
C VAL A 235 19.98 -7.78 10.21
N THR A 236 21.19 -8.32 10.22
CA THR A 236 22.24 -8.01 11.21
C THR A 236 23.43 -7.24 10.63
N GLY A 237 23.55 -7.19 9.30
CA GLY A 237 24.51 -6.35 8.58
C GLY A 237 24.37 -6.51 7.07
N LEU A 238 24.81 -5.51 6.33
CA LEU A 238 24.92 -5.55 4.86
C LEU A 238 26.30 -6.09 4.47
N SER A 239 26.36 -6.95 3.46
CA SER A 239 27.61 -7.54 2.96
C SER A 239 28.44 -6.55 2.14
N PRO A 240 29.76 -6.78 1.97
CA PRO A 240 30.59 -5.94 1.12
C PRO A 240 30.23 -6.08 -0.36
N LEU A 241 30.49 -5.03 -1.13
CA LEU A 241 30.25 -4.95 -2.58
C LEU A 241 31.54 -4.49 -3.26
N ASN A 242 32.01 -5.24 -4.27
CA ASN A 242 33.24 -4.92 -4.99
C ASN A 242 32.96 -4.01 -6.20
N SER A 243 31.78 -4.16 -6.80
CA SER A 243 31.28 -3.39 -7.94
C SER A 243 29.89 -2.85 -7.68
N SER A 244 29.57 -1.71 -8.29
CA SER A 244 28.23 -1.12 -8.34
C SER A 244 27.18 -2.05 -8.95
N SER A 245 27.60 -3.06 -9.74
CA SER A 245 26.72 -4.09 -10.33
C SER A 245 26.38 -5.27 -9.41
N ASP A 246 27.08 -5.44 -8.28
CA ASP A 246 26.99 -6.66 -7.46
C ASP A 246 25.62 -6.81 -6.77
N ALA A 247 25.14 -8.05 -6.60
CA ALA A 247 23.88 -8.28 -5.89
C ALA A 247 23.96 -7.76 -4.45
N ILE A 248 22.91 -7.08 -3.97
CA ILE A 248 22.87 -6.58 -2.60
C ILE A 248 22.62 -7.78 -1.68
N LEU A 249 23.61 -8.13 -0.86
CA LEU A 249 23.52 -9.23 0.10
C LEU A 249 23.44 -8.70 1.53
N ALA A 250 22.70 -9.39 2.39
CA ALA A 250 22.59 -9.07 3.80
C ALA A 250 22.60 -10.34 4.66
N THR A 251 23.23 -10.26 5.84
CA THR A 251 23.20 -11.32 6.83
C THR A 251 21.85 -11.32 7.55
N VAL A 252 21.16 -12.46 7.51
CA VAL A 252 19.82 -12.65 8.10
C VAL A 252 19.94 -12.87 9.61
N GLY A 253 19.12 -12.14 10.37
CA GLY A 253 19.00 -12.28 11.82
C GLY A 253 18.01 -13.36 12.25
N TRP A 254 17.92 -13.62 13.55
CA TRP A 254 16.93 -14.56 14.09
C TRP A 254 15.49 -14.09 13.82
N ALA A 255 14.67 -15.03 13.35
CA ALA A 255 13.27 -14.86 12.96
C ALA A 255 12.46 -16.08 13.45
N SER A 256 11.20 -15.87 13.85
CA SER A 256 10.29 -16.98 14.17
C SER A 256 9.96 -17.83 12.94
N GLN A 257 9.37 -19.01 13.11
CA GLN A 257 8.92 -19.81 11.95
C GLN A 257 7.91 -19.02 11.10
N GLU A 258 6.97 -18.30 11.72
CA GLU A 258 5.99 -17.48 11.01
C GLU A 258 6.67 -16.35 10.22
N ASP A 259 7.64 -15.65 10.83
CA ASP A 259 8.43 -14.62 10.13
C ASP A 259 9.23 -15.20 8.96
N GLN A 260 9.78 -16.41 9.10
CA GLN A 260 10.50 -17.11 8.03
C GLN A 260 9.56 -17.49 6.88
N GLU A 261 8.34 -17.93 7.18
CA GLU A 261 7.31 -18.26 6.18
C GLU A 261 6.85 -17.01 5.41
N VAL A 262 6.65 -15.89 6.09
CA VAL A 262 6.34 -14.59 5.46
C VAL A 262 7.53 -14.11 4.62
N ASN A 263 8.76 -14.24 5.11
CA ASN A 263 9.97 -13.76 4.41
C ASN A 263 10.48 -14.67 3.27
N ARG A 264 9.74 -15.73 2.88
CA ARG A 264 10.06 -16.57 1.69
C ARG A 264 10.11 -15.80 0.36
N ALA A 265 9.65 -14.54 0.34
CA ALA A 265 9.79 -13.64 -0.80
C ALA A 265 11.23 -13.14 -1.03
N PHE A 266 12.18 -13.41 -0.11
CA PHE A 266 13.61 -13.13 -0.27
C PHE A 266 14.38 -14.42 -0.59
N GLU A 267 15.35 -14.33 -1.51
CA GLU A 267 16.19 -15.47 -1.87
C GLU A 267 17.28 -15.69 -0.82
N ASN A 268 17.03 -16.60 0.12
CA ASN A 268 17.94 -16.93 1.21
C ASN A 268 18.84 -18.12 0.85
N ARG A 269 20.15 -17.99 1.12
CA ARG A 269 21.18 -19.05 1.02
C ARG A 269 21.91 -19.14 2.36
N GLY A 270 21.51 -20.09 3.20
CA GLY A 270 22.01 -20.19 4.57
C GLY A 270 21.61 -18.97 5.39
N ASN A 271 22.59 -18.28 5.97
CA ASN A 271 22.40 -17.06 6.76
C ASN A 271 22.51 -15.76 5.93
N VAL A 272 22.58 -15.83 4.60
CA VAL A 272 22.66 -14.66 3.71
C VAL A 272 21.43 -14.59 2.81
N ALA A 273 20.87 -13.41 2.64
CA ALA A 273 19.75 -13.14 1.73
C ALA A 273 20.15 -12.18 0.61
N THR A 274 19.62 -12.40 -0.58
CA THR A 274 19.67 -11.44 -1.68
C THR A 274 18.51 -10.45 -1.56
N ILE A 275 18.84 -9.16 -1.49
CA ILE A 275 17.86 -8.07 -1.51
C ILE A 275 17.60 -7.71 -2.98
N PRO A 276 16.36 -7.87 -3.48
CA PRO A 276 16.05 -7.60 -4.88
C PRO A 276 16.12 -6.10 -5.17
N SER A 277 16.92 -5.72 -6.17
CA SER A 277 17.17 -4.34 -6.57
C SER A 277 17.13 -4.24 -8.10
N VAL A 278 16.54 -3.16 -8.62
CA VAL A 278 16.53 -2.82 -10.04
C VAL A 278 17.16 -1.43 -10.18
N ARG A 279 18.49 -1.41 -10.32
CA ARG A 279 19.29 -0.18 -10.42
C ARG A 279 20.24 -0.21 -11.62
N PRO A 280 20.68 0.96 -12.13
CA PRO A 280 21.72 1.04 -13.14
C PRO A 280 23.08 0.51 -12.64
N SER A 281 23.86 -0.11 -13.53
CA SER A 281 25.17 -0.68 -13.20
C SER A 281 26.25 0.36 -12.84
N HIS A 282 26.08 1.63 -13.21
CA HIS A 282 27.04 2.70 -12.91
C HIS A 282 26.93 3.27 -11.48
N ARG A 283 25.96 2.81 -10.68
CA ARG A 283 25.65 3.36 -9.35
C ARG A 283 25.63 2.26 -8.29
N TYR A 284 26.40 2.44 -7.22
CA TYR A 284 26.32 1.61 -6.03
C TYR A 284 24.96 1.77 -5.32
N PRO A 285 24.46 0.74 -4.61
CA PRO A 285 23.19 0.79 -3.88
C PRO A 285 22.97 2.00 -2.98
N PHE A 286 21.71 2.43 -2.88
CA PHE A 286 21.25 3.45 -1.94
C PHE A 286 20.02 2.95 -1.17
N ILE A 287 20.12 2.98 0.16
CA ILE A 287 19.08 2.49 1.09
C ILE A 287 18.69 3.66 2.01
N LEU A 288 17.42 3.74 2.40
CA LEU A 288 17.00 4.66 3.47
C LEU A 288 16.85 3.90 4.78
N LEU A 289 17.39 4.43 5.89
CA LEU A 289 17.16 3.94 7.24
C LEU A 289 16.26 4.93 7.98
N LEU A 290 15.15 4.43 8.52
CA LEU A 290 14.14 5.26 9.17
C LEU A 290 14.31 5.14 10.69
N ASP A 291 14.98 6.12 11.29
CA ASP A 291 15.25 6.20 12.73
C ASP A 291 14.03 6.79 13.46
N CYS A 292 13.14 5.89 13.90
CA CYS A 292 11.94 6.24 14.68
C CYS A 292 10.95 7.18 13.98
N ILE A 293 10.71 6.99 12.67
CA ILE A 293 9.59 7.64 11.96
C ILE A 293 8.27 7.12 12.54
N THR A 294 7.47 7.99 13.17
CA THR A 294 6.29 7.57 13.96
C THR A 294 4.96 7.71 13.23
N ASP A 295 4.84 8.61 12.25
CA ASP A 295 3.61 8.70 11.47
C ASP A 295 3.58 7.69 10.31
N THR A 296 2.51 6.89 10.28
CA THR A 296 2.24 5.92 9.21
C THR A 296 1.99 6.59 7.85
N GLY A 297 1.50 7.83 7.82
CA GLY A 297 1.34 8.62 6.59
C GLY A 297 2.69 9.00 5.98
N ASN A 298 3.56 9.64 6.77
CA ASN A 298 4.94 9.97 6.42
C ASN A 298 5.72 8.73 5.98
N PHE A 299 5.66 7.63 6.74
CA PHE A 299 6.30 6.37 6.38
C PHE A 299 5.87 5.88 4.97
N GLY A 300 4.56 5.87 4.69
CA GLY A 300 4.06 5.51 3.36
C GLY A 300 4.48 6.48 2.26
N ALA A 301 4.51 7.78 2.53
CA ALA A 301 4.95 8.81 1.59
C ALA A 301 6.46 8.71 1.27
N ILE A 302 7.30 8.45 2.28
CA ILE A 302 8.74 8.17 2.10
C ILE A 302 8.91 6.96 1.18
N VAL A 303 8.25 5.84 1.47
CA VAL A 303 8.35 4.60 0.68
C VAL A 303 7.94 4.82 -0.77
N ARG A 304 6.90 5.62 -1.03
CA ARG A 304 6.47 5.96 -2.39
C ARG A 304 7.50 6.78 -3.15
N SER A 305 8.05 7.81 -2.53
CA SER A 305 9.10 8.65 -3.11
C SER A 305 10.36 7.83 -3.36
N ALA A 306 10.79 7.04 -2.37
CA ALA A 306 11.94 6.15 -2.45
C ALA A 306 11.82 5.14 -3.61
N TRP A 307 10.67 4.45 -3.73
CA TRP A 307 10.41 3.53 -4.83
C TRP A 307 10.44 4.23 -6.19
N PHE A 308 9.84 5.41 -6.30
CA PHE A 308 9.80 6.17 -7.55
C PHE A 308 11.20 6.66 -7.98
N LEU A 309 12.02 7.08 -7.02
CA LEU A 309 13.38 7.59 -7.26
C LEU A 309 14.43 6.49 -7.46
N GLY A 310 14.09 5.21 -7.22
CA GLY A 310 15.00 4.08 -7.43
C GLY A 310 15.89 3.74 -6.24
N VAL A 311 15.43 4.05 -5.01
CA VAL A 311 16.00 3.52 -3.76
C VAL A 311 15.88 2.00 -3.74
N ASP A 312 16.94 1.33 -3.30
CA ASP A 312 17.08 -0.12 -3.39
C ASP A 312 16.35 -0.88 -2.27
N ALA A 313 16.27 -0.32 -1.07
CA ALA A 313 15.54 -0.87 0.07
C ALA A 313 15.23 0.19 1.14
N ILE A 314 14.34 -0.15 2.08
CA ILE A 314 14.08 0.61 3.31
C ILE A 314 14.45 -0.25 4.53
N LEU A 315 15.29 0.29 5.41
CA LEU A 315 15.58 -0.23 6.73
C LEU A 315 14.64 0.41 7.77
N ILE A 316 13.95 -0.41 8.55
CA ILE A 316 13.14 -0.01 9.70
C ILE A 316 13.71 -0.61 10.99
N LEU A 317 13.45 0.05 12.12
CA LEU A 317 13.93 -0.39 13.44
C LEU A 317 12.86 -1.16 14.21
N ASP A 318 13.30 -2.08 15.08
CA ASP A 318 12.43 -2.92 15.93
C ASP A 318 11.58 -2.11 16.92
N HIS A 319 12.05 -0.92 17.31
CA HIS A 319 11.35 0.02 18.18
C HIS A 319 11.23 1.41 17.55
N GLY A 320 10.23 2.18 18.00
CA GLY A 320 10.01 3.59 17.63
C GLY A 320 9.56 3.86 16.19
N THR A 321 9.67 2.89 15.27
CA THR A 321 9.17 3.02 13.90
C THR A 321 7.68 2.69 13.81
N ALA A 322 6.94 3.46 13.02
CA ALA A 322 5.52 3.26 12.75
C ALA A 322 5.25 1.84 12.22
N PRO A 323 4.22 1.13 12.72
CA PRO A 323 3.88 -0.18 12.19
C PRO A 323 3.44 -0.06 10.74
N ILE A 324 3.86 -1.03 9.92
CA ILE A 324 3.27 -1.23 8.60
C ILE A 324 1.77 -1.46 8.80
N SER A 325 0.98 -0.58 8.21
CA SER A 325 -0.46 -0.54 8.40
C SER A 325 -1.15 -0.28 7.07
N SER A 326 -2.47 -0.47 7.07
CA SER A 326 -3.30 -0.12 5.93
C SER A 326 -3.28 1.39 5.59
N ASN A 327 -2.98 2.25 6.57
CA ASN A 327 -2.75 3.69 6.31
C ASN A 327 -1.45 3.93 5.54
N SER A 328 -0.33 3.29 5.94
CA SER A 328 0.94 3.43 5.21
C SER A 328 0.90 2.79 3.83
N LEU A 329 0.23 1.64 3.67
CA LEU A 329 -0.05 1.05 2.37
C LEU A 329 -0.76 2.03 1.44
N LYS A 330 -1.81 2.69 1.94
CA LYS A 330 -2.59 3.66 1.17
C LYS A 330 -1.80 4.94 0.85
N ALA A 331 -1.09 5.50 1.82
CA ALA A 331 -0.20 6.65 1.60
C ALA A 331 0.90 6.33 0.56
N SER A 332 1.41 5.09 0.57
CA SER A 332 2.41 4.65 -0.42
C SER A 332 1.87 4.45 -1.84
N ALA A 333 0.54 4.56 -2.05
CA ALA A 333 -0.14 4.17 -3.29
C ALA A 333 0.18 2.74 -3.76
N GLY A 334 0.48 1.84 -2.82
CA GLY A 334 0.89 0.45 -3.10
C GLY A 334 2.37 0.25 -3.43
N ALA A 335 3.21 1.29 -3.40
CA ALA A 335 4.67 1.15 -3.58
C ALA A 335 5.31 0.21 -2.53
N LEU A 336 4.75 0.19 -1.32
CA LEU A 336 5.18 -0.68 -0.22
C LEU A 336 5.07 -2.19 -0.54
N GLU A 337 4.20 -2.59 -1.47
CA GLU A 337 4.11 -3.99 -1.93
C GLU A 337 5.36 -4.43 -2.72
N TYR A 338 6.04 -3.50 -3.39
CA TYR A 338 7.22 -3.77 -4.21
C TYR A 338 8.53 -3.48 -3.46
N MET A 339 8.57 -2.42 -2.65
CA MET A 339 9.77 -1.99 -1.93
C MET A 339 10.29 -3.09 -0.96
N PRO A 340 11.58 -3.48 -1.03
CA PRO A 340 12.19 -4.35 -0.04
C PRO A 340 12.24 -3.67 1.34
N ILE A 341 11.64 -4.30 2.34
CA ILE A 341 11.68 -3.83 3.73
C ILE A 341 12.59 -4.75 4.54
N LEU A 342 13.56 -4.13 5.19
CA LEU A 342 14.59 -4.75 6.00
C LEU A 342 14.42 -4.29 7.44
N HIS A 343 14.63 -5.17 8.41
CA HIS A 343 14.29 -4.95 9.81
C HIS A 343 15.52 -5.11 10.72
N VAL A 344 15.85 -4.08 11.49
CA VAL A 344 17.06 -4.02 12.32
C VAL A 344 16.70 -4.07 13.81
N LYS A 345 17.15 -5.14 14.48
CA LYS A 345 16.98 -5.33 15.94
C LYS A 345 18.04 -4.65 16.80
N ASN A 346 19.25 -4.46 16.27
CA ASN A 346 20.36 -3.81 16.99
C ASN A 346 21.09 -2.89 16.01
N GLU A 347 20.77 -1.60 16.08
CA GLU A 347 21.24 -0.60 15.12
C GLU A 347 22.74 -0.38 15.25
N ARG A 348 23.26 -0.33 16.48
CA ARG A 348 24.68 -0.11 16.74
C ARG A 348 25.54 -1.22 16.13
N SER A 349 25.12 -2.48 16.25
CA SER A 349 25.81 -3.61 15.62
C SER A 349 25.66 -3.59 14.10
N PHE A 350 24.44 -3.36 13.60
CA PHE A 350 24.14 -3.33 12.17
C PHE A 350 24.94 -2.25 11.43
N VAL A 351 24.94 -1.01 11.95
CA VAL A 351 25.70 0.10 11.34
C VAL A 351 27.19 -0.19 11.38
N LYS A 352 27.72 -0.69 12.51
CA LYS A 352 29.15 -1.05 12.63
C LYS A 352 29.56 -2.09 11.57
N ILE A 353 28.87 -3.23 11.52
CA ILE A 353 29.19 -4.33 10.58
C ILE A 353 29.07 -3.86 9.13
N SER A 354 28.02 -3.11 8.81
CA SER A 354 27.82 -2.61 7.44
C SER A 354 28.89 -1.60 7.04
N ARG A 355 29.34 -0.73 7.96
CA ARG A 355 30.47 0.20 7.73
C ARG A 355 31.81 -0.52 7.57
N GLU A 356 32.06 -1.56 8.35
CA GLU A 356 33.24 -2.44 8.20
C GLU A 356 33.24 -3.12 6.82
N ASN A 357 32.05 -3.43 6.28
CA ASN A 357 31.83 -3.92 4.92
C ASN A 357 31.79 -2.82 3.83
N GLY A 358 32.21 -1.59 4.14
CA GLY A 358 32.39 -0.51 3.16
C GLY A 358 31.16 0.36 2.88
N TRP A 359 30.02 0.14 3.57
CA TRP A 359 28.85 1.01 3.44
C TRP A 359 29.06 2.35 4.12
N ARG A 360 28.59 3.43 3.49
CA ARG A 360 28.63 4.80 4.04
C ARG A 360 27.27 5.22 4.57
N PHE A 361 27.24 5.65 5.82
CA PHE A 361 26.03 6.14 6.47
C PHE A 361 26.03 7.66 6.51
N PHE A 362 24.95 8.29 6.06
CA PHE A 362 24.77 9.74 6.10
C PHE A 362 23.55 10.08 6.95
N GLY A 363 23.69 10.98 7.92
CA GLY A 363 22.56 11.46 8.73
C GLY A 363 21.91 12.67 8.08
N ALA A 364 20.60 12.61 7.81
CA ALA A 364 19.81 13.77 7.45
C ALA A 364 19.53 14.64 8.68
N ASP A 365 20.11 15.84 8.73
CA ASP A 365 19.92 16.80 9.84
C ASP A 365 19.86 18.24 9.30
N ALA A 366 19.36 19.16 10.13
CA ALA A 366 19.32 20.57 9.78
C ALA A 366 20.74 21.19 9.78
N PRO A 367 21.08 22.06 8.81
CA PRO A 367 22.28 22.88 8.91
C PRO A 367 22.16 23.90 10.04
N ASP A 368 23.10 23.91 10.99
CA ASP A 368 23.21 24.97 12.00
C ASP A 368 23.33 26.34 11.29
N SER A 369 22.44 27.27 11.60
CA SER A 369 22.35 28.59 10.93
C SER A 369 23.50 29.52 11.30
N GLU A 370 24.06 29.41 12.50
CA GLU A 370 25.21 30.20 12.96
C GLU A 370 26.57 29.59 12.61
N ARG A 371 26.60 28.30 12.23
CA ARG A 371 27.82 27.50 12.13
C ARG A 371 27.72 26.58 10.92
N PRO A 372 28.46 26.86 9.83
CA PRO A 372 28.49 25.95 8.69
C PRO A 372 28.73 24.51 9.14
N LEU A 373 27.98 23.56 8.55
CA LEU A 373 28.00 22.11 8.83
C LEU A 373 29.40 21.46 8.82
N LEU A 374 30.43 22.19 8.40
CA LEU A 374 31.85 21.83 8.47
C LEU A 374 32.37 21.50 9.88
N ASN A 375 31.90 22.16 10.95
CA ASN A 375 32.71 22.27 12.18
C ASN A 375 32.11 21.76 13.50
N HIS A 376 30.80 21.49 13.62
CA HIS A 376 30.23 21.25 14.98
C HIS A 376 30.45 19.83 15.53
N TYR A 377 30.42 18.80 14.68
CA TYR A 377 30.57 17.40 15.08
C TYR A 377 32.03 16.92 15.18
N ALA A 378 33.00 17.79 14.88
CA ALA A 378 34.43 17.54 15.04
C ALA A 378 34.92 17.66 16.50
N LYS A 379 34.09 18.18 17.44
CA LYS A 379 34.41 18.24 18.87
C LYS A 379 34.17 16.90 19.58
N GLY A 380 35.00 15.90 19.26
CA GLY A 380 35.15 14.70 20.10
C GLY A 380 35.56 13.42 19.37
N LYS A 381 35.16 13.26 18.10
CA LYS A 381 35.55 12.11 17.25
C LYS A 381 35.71 12.57 15.79
N ASN A 382 36.49 11.79 15.02
CA ASN A 382 36.83 12.05 13.62
C ASN A 382 35.63 11.91 12.65
N VAL A 383 34.58 12.72 12.81
CA VAL A 383 33.54 12.89 11.79
C VAL A 383 34.11 13.77 10.67
N ARG A 384 34.84 13.14 9.73
CA ARG A 384 35.30 13.83 8.53
C ARG A 384 34.08 14.20 7.68
N THR A 385 33.98 15.45 7.26
CA THR A 385 32.95 15.95 6.36
C THR A 385 33.08 15.29 4.97
N LEU A 386 32.51 14.10 4.83
CA LEU A 386 32.38 13.40 3.56
C LEU A 386 31.28 14.09 2.73
N GLY A 387 31.69 14.78 1.67
CA GLY A 387 30.75 15.28 0.67
C GLY A 387 29.95 14.14 0.06
N PHE A 388 28.62 14.29 0.04
CA PHE A 388 27.71 13.31 -0.57
C PHE A 388 27.75 13.33 -2.11
N GLU A 389 28.34 14.37 -2.70
CA GLU A 389 28.54 14.51 -4.14
C GLU A 389 29.36 13.33 -4.70
N GLY A 390 28.83 12.62 -5.70
CA GLY A 390 29.42 11.40 -6.24
C GLY A 390 29.48 10.21 -5.28
N ALA A 391 28.86 10.26 -4.08
CA ALA A 391 28.98 9.18 -3.10
C ALA A 391 28.50 7.84 -3.67
N LEU A 392 27.38 7.85 -4.41
CA LEU A 392 26.83 6.65 -5.06
C LEU A 392 27.63 6.15 -6.28
N LEU A 393 28.62 6.90 -6.75
CA LEU A 393 29.60 6.42 -7.75
C LEU A 393 30.79 5.71 -7.08
N ARG A 394 31.01 5.93 -5.78
CA ARG A 394 32.18 5.43 -5.04
C ARG A 394 31.86 4.32 -4.05
N HIS A 395 30.71 4.39 -3.37
CA HIS A 395 30.39 3.53 -2.24
C HIS A 395 28.89 3.19 -2.19
N PRO A 396 28.51 2.01 -1.66
CA PRO A 396 27.12 1.75 -1.28
C PRO A 396 26.76 2.60 -0.06
N CYS A 397 25.59 3.23 -0.09
CA CYS A 397 25.22 4.28 0.88
C CYS A 397 23.89 4.02 1.57
N VAL A 398 23.79 4.48 2.82
CA VAL A 398 22.56 4.49 3.62
C VAL A 398 22.30 5.93 4.08
N LEU A 399 21.13 6.49 3.73
CA LEU A 399 20.67 7.77 4.29
C LEU A 399 19.76 7.50 5.49
N VAL A 400 20.20 7.94 6.67
CA VAL A 400 19.44 7.89 7.92
C VAL A 400 18.51 9.10 7.98
N LEU A 401 17.22 8.86 8.15
CA LEU A 401 16.16 9.85 8.30
C LEU A 401 15.58 9.74 9.72
N GLY A 402 15.63 10.83 10.47
CA GLY A 402 15.20 10.87 11.87
C GLY A 402 13.71 11.11 12.09
N ASN A 403 13.27 10.96 13.34
CA ASN A 403 11.91 11.23 13.80
C ASN A 403 11.46 12.65 13.45
N GLU A 404 10.15 12.81 13.22
CA GLU A 404 9.55 14.06 12.76
C GLU A 404 9.64 15.23 13.74
N GLY A 405 9.75 14.97 15.05
CA GLY A 405 9.89 15.99 16.08
C GLY A 405 11.30 16.09 16.68
N THR A 406 12.00 14.96 16.87
CA THR A 406 13.32 14.94 17.52
C THR A 406 14.51 14.81 16.57
N GLY A 407 14.27 14.60 15.27
CA GLY A 407 15.34 14.27 14.32
C GLY A 407 16.01 12.92 14.63
N ILE A 408 17.26 12.77 14.19
CA ILE A 408 18.07 11.56 14.40
C ILE A 408 18.54 11.49 15.85
N ARG A 409 18.48 10.31 16.48
CA ARG A 409 18.94 10.12 17.87
C ARG A 409 20.47 10.30 17.99
N ASP A 410 20.95 10.94 19.07
CA ASP A 410 22.38 11.29 19.22
C ASP A 410 23.36 10.12 19.06
N PHE A 411 23.02 8.93 19.56
CA PHE A 411 23.87 7.76 19.38
C PHE A 411 23.99 7.37 17.89
N MET A 412 22.93 7.57 17.10
CA MET A 412 22.92 7.32 15.66
C MET A 412 23.73 8.40 14.94
N LYS A 413 23.63 9.68 15.34
CA LYS A 413 24.53 10.76 14.86
C LYS A 413 26.01 10.41 15.13
N SER A 414 26.33 9.73 16.23
CA SER A 414 27.69 9.26 16.52
C SER A 414 28.17 8.06 15.69
N LEU A 415 27.27 7.40 14.94
CA LEU A 415 27.53 6.19 14.15
C LEU A 415 27.54 6.43 12.63
N VAL A 416 27.11 7.59 12.13
CA VAL A 416 27.20 7.93 10.70
C VAL A 416 28.63 8.29 10.27
N ASP A 417 28.90 8.27 8.96
CA ASP A 417 30.15 8.77 8.36
C ASP A 417 30.14 10.30 8.18
N GLY A 418 28.95 10.90 8.01
CA GLY A 418 28.77 12.35 7.88
C GLY A 418 27.32 12.78 8.02
N VAL A 419 27.10 14.09 8.14
CA VAL A 419 25.77 14.72 8.22
C VAL A 419 25.50 15.51 6.94
N VAL A 420 24.27 15.43 6.45
CA VAL A 420 23.80 16.04 5.19
C VAL A 420 22.47 16.73 5.44
N GLY A 421 22.23 17.87 4.79
CA GLY A 421 21.03 18.68 5.05
C GLY A 421 20.56 19.47 3.84
N ILE A 422 19.32 19.96 3.92
CA ILE A 422 18.74 20.90 2.96
C ILE A 422 18.99 22.31 3.51
N PRO A 423 19.68 23.20 2.79
CA PRO A 423 19.89 24.57 3.26
C PRO A 423 18.56 25.33 3.28
N ASN A 424 18.25 25.96 4.42
CA ASN A 424 17.16 26.94 4.49
C ASN A 424 17.56 28.16 3.66
N ALA A 425 16.81 28.45 2.59
CA ALA A 425 17.07 29.58 1.70
C ALA A 425 16.63 30.95 2.27
N ARG A 426 15.97 30.97 3.43
CA ARG A 426 15.46 32.18 4.10
C ARG A 426 15.73 32.15 5.62
N PRO A 427 16.99 31.99 6.07
CA PRO A 427 17.32 31.77 7.48
C PRO A 427 17.04 32.98 8.39
N GLN A 428 16.70 34.14 7.84
CA GLN A 428 16.39 35.37 8.59
C GLN A 428 14.89 35.76 8.53
N ILE A 429 14.01 34.91 8.00
CA ILE A 429 12.58 35.23 7.80
C ILE A 429 11.69 34.17 8.45
N GLY A 430 11.33 34.41 9.71
CA GLY A 430 10.38 33.60 10.48
C GLY A 430 10.97 32.32 11.06
N ASP A 431 10.22 31.72 11.99
CA ASP A 431 10.66 30.59 12.82
C ASP A 431 10.48 29.21 12.14
N ILE A 432 10.38 29.18 10.81
CA ILE A 432 10.19 27.93 10.04
C ILE A 432 11.57 27.40 9.64
N ASP A 433 12.08 26.47 10.44
CA ASP A 433 13.43 25.90 10.34
C ASP A 433 13.48 24.55 9.61
N SER A 434 12.34 23.89 9.43
CA SER A 434 12.26 22.45 9.12
C SER A 434 11.26 22.14 7.99
N LEU A 435 11.43 20.97 7.39
CA LEU A 435 10.54 20.40 6.37
C LEU A 435 9.90 19.11 6.88
N ASN A 436 8.69 18.78 6.41
CA ASN A 436 8.12 17.46 6.65
C ASN A 436 9.09 16.36 6.17
N VAL A 437 9.28 15.34 7.01
CA VAL A 437 10.29 14.29 6.78
C VAL A 437 10.14 13.57 5.43
N SER A 438 8.92 13.40 4.91
CA SER A 438 8.71 12.74 3.62
C SER A 438 9.13 13.60 2.43
N VAL A 439 9.02 14.93 2.56
CA VAL A 439 9.51 15.91 1.58
C VAL A 439 11.02 16.00 1.65
N ALA A 440 11.59 16.08 2.86
CA ALA A 440 13.04 16.08 3.07
C ALA A 440 13.69 14.80 2.53
N ALA A 441 13.10 13.64 2.81
CA ALA A 441 13.54 12.34 2.27
C ALA A 441 13.58 12.33 0.74
N ALA A 442 12.54 12.81 0.07
CA ALA A 442 12.47 12.87 -1.39
C ALA A 442 13.53 13.81 -1.98
N LEU A 443 13.67 15.03 -1.43
CA LEU A 443 14.65 16.01 -1.89
C LEU A 443 16.10 15.56 -1.68
N MET A 444 16.41 14.96 -0.53
CA MET A 444 17.74 14.43 -0.24
C MET A 444 18.04 13.22 -1.13
N THR A 445 17.08 12.31 -1.31
CA THR A 445 17.19 11.18 -2.24
C THR A 445 17.52 11.68 -3.64
N GLN A 446 16.76 12.64 -4.18
CA GLN A 446 17.01 13.24 -5.49
C GLN A 446 18.45 13.80 -5.60
N ARG A 447 18.91 14.58 -4.61
CA ARG A 447 20.28 15.13 -4.60
C ARG A 447 21.37 14.06 -4.65
N PHE A 448 21.18 12.93 -3.96
CA PHE A 448 22.10 11.79 -4.03
C PHE A 448 22.15 11.18 -5.44
N PHE A 449 21.00 11.07 -6.13
CA PHE A 449 20.92 10.59 -7.51
C PHE A 449 21.48 11.57 -8.55
N ASP A 450 21.15 12.87 -8.45
CA ASP A 450 21.68 13.92 -9.34
C ASP A 450 23.21 14.03 -9.26
N SER A 451 23.76 13.74 -8.08
CA SER A 451 25.21 13.68 -7.83
C SER A 451 25.89 12.43 -8.38
N ALA A 452 25.14 11.49 -8.96
CA ALA A 452 25.63 10.27 -9.58
C ALA A 452 24.98 10.06 -10.96
N PRO A 453 25.16 11.02 -11.90
CA PRO A 453 24.56 10.93 -13.21
C PRO A 453 25.09 9.73 -13.98
N ALA A 454 24.32 9.26 -14.96
CA ALA A 454 24.83 8.27 -15.91
C ALA A 454 26.09 8.82 -16.60
N PRO A 455 27.12 7.98 -16.85
CA PRO A 455 28.25 8.41 -17.65
C PRO A 455 27.73 8.91 -18.99
N SER A 456 28.23 10.06 -19.44
CA SER A 456 28.04 10.52 -20.81
C SER A 456 28.47 9.42 -21.77
N GLY A 457 27.72 9.23 -22.86
CA GLY A 457 28.08 8.27 -23.90
C GLY A 457 29.48 8.53 -24.46
N PRO A 458 30.09 7.54 -25.15
CA PRO A 458 31.46 7.68 -25.63
C PRO A 458 31.61 8.92 -26.52
N GLU A 459 32.64 9.71 -26.21
CA GLU A 459 33.19 10.77 -27.08
C GLU A 459 33.87 10.17 -28.31
#